data_AF-A0A967MQE9-F1
#
_entry.id   AF-A0A967MQE9-F1
#
_cell.length_a   1.000
_cell.length_b   1.000
_cell.length_c   1.000
_cell.angle_alpha   90.00
_cell.angle_beta   90.00
_cell.angle_gamma   90.00
#
_symmetry.space_group_name_H-M   'P 1'
#
loop_
_entity.id
_entity.type
_entity.pdbx_description
1 polymer ?
#
loop_
_entity_poly.entity_id
_entity_poly.type
_entity_poly.pdbx_seq_one_letter_code
_entity_poly.pdbx_strand_id
1 'polypeptide(L)'
;MPERFSERIGIPNASSRIAVGVVTLFVAASALSIGAASELLVAAKDWVVGHFDWLFVGVATGCLLLVPALALHPSARLRLGPEGALPEFRRVSWFAMLFSAGLASGLLYWATAEPILHQQGNPFLEQAGGASDAARTTVMGVA
;
A
#
# COMPACT_ATOMS: atom_id res chain seq x y z
N MET A 1 9.45 -32.45 31.95
CA MET A 1 8.46 -31.36 31.81
C MET A 1 9.12 -29.99 31.53
N PRO A 2 9.73 -29.77 30.35
CA PRO A 2 10.06 -28.41 29.84
C PRO A 2 9.11 -27.86 28.74
N GLU A 3 8.07 -28.58 28.33
CA GLU A 3 7.26 -28.19 27.13
C GLU A 3 6.32 -26.97 27.35
N ARG A 4 6.12 -26.49 28.58
CA ARG A 4 5.07 -25.51 28.95
C ARG A 4 5.45 -24.03 28.79
N PHE A 5 6.70 -23.74 28.41
CA PHE A 5 7.19 -22.37 28.26
C PHE A 5 6.95 -21.83 26.84
N SER A 6 7.06 -22.69 25.81
CA SER A 6 6.92 -22.30 24.40
C SER A 6 5.50 -21.82 24.01
N GLU A 7 4.46 -22.31 24.69
CA GLU A 7 3.06 -22.00 24.38
C GLU A 7 2.64 -20.62 24.91
N ARG A 8 3.34 -20.09 25.92
CA ARG A 8 3.05 -18.76 26.52
C ARG A 8 3.64 -17.58 25.74
N ILE A 9 4.67 -17.83 24.94
CA ILE A 9 5.40 -16.80 24.17
C ILE A 9 4.72 -16.56 22.82
N GLY A 10 3.67 -17.32 22.48
CA GLY A 10 2.84 -17.06 21.31
C GLY A 10 3.63 -17.04 19.99
N ILE A 11 4.77 -17.74 19.88
CA ILE A 11 5.39 -18.00 18.58
C ILE A 11 4.69 -19.25 18.03
N PRO A 12 3.74 -19.10 17.10
CA PRO A 12 2.99 -20.23 16.59
C PRO A 12 3.85 -20.98 15.58
N ASN A 13 3.59 -22.28 15.40
CA ASN A 13 3.83 -23.11 14.19
C ASN A 13 5.13 -22.94 13.34
N ALA A 14 5.48 -23.98 12.58
CA ALA A 14 6.68 -23.96 11.73
C ALA A 14 6.72 -22.74 10.77
N SER A 15 5.56 -22.29 10.29
CA SER A 15 5.41 -21.13 9.41
C SER A 15 5.90 -19.80 10.01
N SER A 16 5.61 -19.50 11.30
CA SER A 16 6.07 -18.23 11.89
C SER A 16 7.59 -18.22 12.06
N ARG A 17 8.17 -19.35 12.45
CA ARG A 17 9.63 -19.48 12.60
C ARG A 17 10.36 -19.32 11.26
N ILE A 18 9.79 -19.86 10.19
CA ILE A 18 10.32 -19.68 8.83
C ILE A 18 10.25 -18.20 8.43
N ALA A 19 9.10 -17.54 8.64
CA ALA A 19 8.94 -16.13 8.28
C ALA A 19 9.93 -15.24 9.02
N VAL A 20 10.04 -15.40 10.35
CA VAL A 20 11.01 -14.63 11.16
C VAL A 20 12.44 -14.92 10.71
N GLY A 21 12.80 -16.19 10.48
CA GLY A 21 14.13 -16.57 10.02
C GLY A 21 14.51 -15.93 8.68
N VAL A 22 13.59 -15.95 7.70
CA VAL A 22 13.81 -15.35 6.39
C VAL A 22 13.97 -13.83 6.49
N VAL A 23 13.10 -13.15 7.25
CA VAL A 23 13.17 -11.69 7.41
C VAL A 23 14.44 -11.28 8.13
N THR A 24 14.79 -11.95 9.23
CA THR A 24 16.02 -11.64 9.99
C THR A 24 17.26 -11.89 9.15
N LEU A 25 17.31 -12.99 8.39
CA LEU A 25 18.42 -13.27 7.48
C LEU A 25 18.54 -12.20 6.39
N PHE A 26 17.43 -11.82 5.77
CA PHE A 26 17.41 -10.77 4.75
C PHE A 26 17.93 -9.43 5.28
N VAL A 27 17.47 -9.02 6.47
CA VAL A 27 17.91 -7.77 7.12
C VAL A 27 19.40 -7.84 7.48
N ALA A 28 19.85 -8.94 8.09
CA ALA A 28 21.24 -9.11 8.46
C ALA A 28 22.18 -9.11 7.24
N ALA A 29 21.80 -9.80 6.16
CA ALA A 29 22.55 -9.82 4.91
C ALA A 29 22.62 -8.42 4.26
N SER A 30 21.51 -7.69 4.26
CA SER A 30 21.45 -6.32 3.71
C SER A 30 22.29 -5.33 4.52
N ALA A 31 22.43 -5.55 5.82
CA ALA A 31 23.25 -4.70 6.70
C ALA A 31 24.76 -4.84 6.45
N LEU A 32 25.22 -5.95 5.87
CA LEU A 32 26.65 -6.16 5.56
C LEU A 32 27.12 -5.29 4.38
N SER A 33 26.25 -5.03 3.40
CA SER A 33 26.55 -4.17 2.24
C SER A 33 25.29 -3.50 1.71
N ILE A 34 25.04 -2.28 2.19
CA ILE A 34 23.87 -1.47 1.80
C ILE A 34 23.91 -1.13 0.31
N GLY A 35 25.10 -0.84 -0.25
CA GLY A 35 25.27 -0.49 -1.66
C GLY A 35 24.86 -1.63 -2.60
N ALA A 36 25.42 -2.83 -2.39
CA ALA A 36 25.09 -4.00 -3.19
C ALA A 36 23.62 -4.41 -3.03
N ALA A 37 23.06 -4.30 -1.82
CA ALA A 37 21.64 -4.58 -1.57
C ALA A 37 20.72 -3.63 -2.34
N SER A 38 21.06 -2.33 -2.38
CA SER A 38 20.30 -1.32 -3.12
C SER A 38 20.32 -1.59 -4.63
N GLU A 39 21.49 -1.83 -5.21
CA GLU A 39 21.64 -2.14 -6.64
C GLU A 39 20.85 -3.39 -7.04
N LEU A 40 20.96 -4.46 -6.24
CA LEU A 40 20.24 -5.70 -6.49
C LEU A 40 18.72 -5.50 -6.38
N LEU A 41 18.25 -4.73 -5.39
CA LEU A 41 16.83 -4.46 -5.20
C LEU A 41 16.25 -3.62 -6.34
N VAL A 42 16.99 -2.61 -6.81
CA VAL A 42 16.58 -1.79 -7.95
C VAL A 42 16.52 -2.65 -9.22
N ALA A 43 17.56 -3.45 -9.49
CA ALA A 43 17.59 -4.34 -10.64
C ALA A 43 16.45 -5.37 -10.62
N ALA A 44 16.16 -5.95 -9.45
CA ALA A 44 15.04 -6.88 -9.28
C ALA A 44 13.69 -6.18 -9.50
N LYS A 45 13.49 -4.99 -8.92
CA LYS A 45 12.29 -4.17 -9.11
C LYS A 45 12.10 -3.81 -10.59
N ASP A 46 13.14 -3.35 -11.27
CA ASP A 46 13.09 -2.98 -12.69
C ASP A 46 12.82 -4.20 -13.58
N TRP A 47 13.37 -5.37 -13.25
CA TRP A 47 13.06 -6.62 -13.95
C TRP A 47 11.58 -7.00 -13.78
N VAL A 48 11.06 -6.93 -12.56
CA VAL A 48 9.64 -7.24 -12.27
C VAL A 48 8.73 -6.27 -13.01
N VAL A 49 8.98 -4.96 -12.90
CA VAL A 49 8.17 -3.94 -13.60
C VAL A 49 8.28 -4.14 -15.12
N GLY A 50 9.49 -4.33 -15.67
CA GLY A 50 9.67 -4.51 -17.10
C GLY A 50 8.92 -5.70 -17.72
N HIS A 51 8.71 -6.79 -16.96
CA HIS A 51 8.03 -7.99 -17.47
C HIS A 51 6.56 -8.12 -17.03
N PHE A 52 6.22 -7.62 -15.84
CA PHE A 52 4.92 -7.82 -15.21
C PHE A 52 4.10 -6.53 -15.05
N ASP A 53 4.53 -5.39 -15.61
CA ASP A 53 3.77 -4.12 -15.56
C ASP A 53 2.31 -4.28 -16.01
N TRP A 54 2.08 -4.99 -17.11
CA TRP A 54 0.74 -5.26 -17.63
C TRP A 54 -0.15 -6.01 -16.62
N LEU A 55 0.44 -6.86 -15.78
CA LEU A 55 -0.28 -7.59 -14.73
C LEU A 55 -0.65 -6.65 -13.59
N PHE A 56 0.24 -5.73 -13.19
CA PHE A 56 -0.07 -4.72 -12.18
C PHE A 56 -1.25 -3.83 -12.62
N VAL A 57 -1.19 -3.30 -13.85
CA VAL A 57 -2.28 -2.48 -14.40
C VAL A 57 -3.55 -3.31 -14.58
N GLY A 58 -3.43 -4.52 -15.14
CA GLY A 58 -4.55 -5.42 -15.36
C GLY A 58 -5.28 -5.81 -14.08
N VAL A 59 -4.55 -6.12 -13.01
CA VAL A 59 -5.14 -6.44 -11.69
C VAL A 59 -5.76 -5.20 -11.06
N ALA A 60 -5.11 -4.03 -11.12
CA ALA A 60 -5.66 -2.79 -10.58
C ALA A 60 -6.98 -2.41 -11.27
N THR A 61 -6.99 -2.40 -12.60
CA THR A 61 -8.20 -2.17 -13.39
C THR A 61 -9.23 -3.27 -13.17
N GLY A 62 -8.80 -4.52 -13.08
CA GLY A 62 -9.68 -5.66 -12.79
C GLY A 62 -10.40 -5.51 -11.45
N CYS A 63 -9.70 -5.16 -10.37
CA CYS A 63 -10.28 -4.88 -9.07
C CYS A 63 -11.24 -3.67 -9.13
N LEU A 64 -10.84 -2.60 -9.83
CA LEU A 64 -11.67 -1.40 -10.02
C LEU A 64 -13.00 -1.71 -10.72
N LEU A 65 -13.00 -2.64 -11.69
CA LEU A 65 -14.21 -3.08 -12.37
C LEU A 65 -14.99 -4.14 -11.57
N LEU A 66 -14.28 -4.99 -10.82
CA LEU A 66 -14.88 -6.06 -10.02
C LEU A 66 -15.74 -5.51 -8.89
N VAL A 67 -15.30 -4.48 -8.19
CA VAL A 67 -16.06 -3.88 -7.07
C VAL A 67 -17.46 -3.40 -7.51
N PRO A 68 -17.62 -2.53 -8.52
CA PRO A 68 -18.95 -2.14 -9.01
C PRO A 68 -19.69 -3.30 -9.66
N ALA A 69 -19.00 -4.22 -10.36
CA ALA A 69 -19.64 -5.42 -10.90
C ALA A 69 -20.30 -6.26 -9.80
N LEU A 70 -19.60 -6.48 -8.67
CA LEU A 70 -20.13 -7.18 -7.50
C LEU A 70 -21.24 -6.39 -6.81
N ALA A 71 -21.15 -5.06 -6.77
CA ALA A 71 -22.18 -4.21 -6.18
C ALA A 71 -23.50 -4.23 -6.98
N LEU A 72 -23.42 -4.38 -8.31
CA LEU A 72 -24.57 -4.46 -9.22
C LEU A 72 -25.06 -5.91 -9.42
N HIS A 73 -24.25 -6.91 -9.07
CA HIS A 73 -24.58 -8.32 -9.23
C HIS A 73 -25.82 -8.69 -8.39
N PRO A 74 -26.72 -9.58 -8.86
CA PRO A 74 -27.88 -10.04 -8.08
C PRO A 74 -27.53 -10.55 -6.67
N SER A 75 -26.37 -11.19 -6.54
CA SER A 75 -25.84 -11.69 -5.26
C SER A 75 -25.36 -10.61 -4.29
N ALA A 76 -25.30 -9.33 -4.69
CA ALA A 76 -24.93 -8.21 -3.80
C ALA A 76 -25.88 -8.07 -2.60
N ARG A 77 -27.11 -8.60 -2.72
CA ARG A 77 -28.12 -8.61 -1.65
C ARG A 77 -27.87 -9.68 -0.59
N LEU A 78 -26.94 -10.61 -0.84
CA LEU A 78 -26.61 -11.67 0.09
C LEU A 78 -25.92 -11.07 1.33
N ARG A 79 -26.46 -11.35 2.51
CA ARG A 79 -25.84 -10.95 3.77
C ARG A 79 -24.75 -11.95 4.13
N LEU A 80 -23.55 -11.45 4.43
CA LEU A 80 -22.42 -12.26 4.88
C LEU A 80 -22.63 -12.65 6.35
N GLY A 81 -23.34 -13.75 6.58
CA GLY A 81 -23.62 -14.28 7.91
C GLY A 81 -24.75 -15.30 7.89
N PRO A 82 -25.06 -15.93 9.04
CA PRO A 82 -26.22 -16.80 9.18
C PRO A 82 -27.53 -16.10 8.78
N GLU A 83 -28.55 -16.88 8.42
CA GLU A 83 -29.86 -16.33 8.09
C GLU A 83 -30.40 -15.48 9.26
N GLY A 84 -30.84 -14.26 8.95
CA GLY A 84 -31.33 -13.31 9.96
C GLY A 84 -30.25 -12.56 10.75
N ALA A 85 -28.96 -12.75 10.46
CA ALA A 85 -27.89 -12.01 11.13
C ALA A 85 -28.07 -10.49 10.96
N LEU A 86 -27.90 -9.78 12.08
CA LEU A 86 -27.90 -8.31 12.15
C LEU A 86 -26.45 -7.80 12.13
N PRO A 87 -26.21 -6.57 11.62
CA PRO A 87 -24.88 -5.98 11.68
C PRO A 87 -24.41 -5.79 13.13
N GLU A 88 -23.20 -6.28 13.44
CA GLU A 88 -22.59 -6.14 14.76
C GLU A 88 -22.18 -4.69 15.08
N PHE A 89 -21.76 -3.94 14.05
CA PHE A 89 -21.35 -2.55 14.19
C PHE A 89 -22.33 -1.59 13.51
N ARG A 90 -22.52 -0.42 14.13
CA ARG A 90 -23.25 0.69 13.51
C ARG A 90 -22.50 1.17 12.27
N ARG A 91 -23.22 1.60 11.22
CA ARG A 91 -22.64 2.02 9.92
C ARG A 91 -21.47 3.01 10.04
N VAL A 92 -21.57 3.98 10.95
CA VAL A 92 -20.50 4.97 11.21
C VAL A 92 -19.25 4.31 11.80
N SER A 93 -19.42 3.42 12.77
CA SER A 93 -18.32 2.68 13.39
C SER A 93 -17.66 1.74 12.38
N TRP A 94 -18.45 1.05 11.56
CA TRP A 94 -17.95 0.20 10.47
C TRP A 94 -17.15 0.99 9.43
N PHE A 95 -17.65 2.17 9.03
CA PHE A 95 -16.92 3.05 8.11
C PHE A 95 -15.59 3.53 8.70
N ALA A 96 -15.59 3.91 9.98
CA ALA A 96 -14.36 4.28 10.68
C ALA A 96 -13.33 3.13 10.71
N MET A 97 -13.77 1.88 10.92
CA MET A 97 -12.90 0.70 10.89
C MET A 97 -12.25 0.49 9.52
N LEU A 98 -12.99 0.66 8.41
CA LEU A 98 -12.44 0.58 7.06
C LEU A 98 -11.36 1.64 6.82
N PHE A 99 -11.62 2.87 7.28
CA PHE A 99 -10.65 3.96 7.15
C PHE A 99 -9.37 3.68 7.93
N SER A 100 -9.49 3.21 9.19
CA SER A 100 -8.36 2.86 10.04
C SER A 100 -7.56 1.66 9.55
N ALA A 101 -8.21 0.65 8.97
CA ALA A 101 -7.54 -0.56 8.51
C ALA A 101 -6.70 -0.35 7.23
N GLY A 102 -7.08 0.59 6.35
CA GLY A 102 -6.56 0.63 4.98
C GLY A 102 -5.79 1.88 4.54
N LEU A 103 -6.01 3.06 5.13
CA LEU A 103 -5.61 4.34 4.51
C LEU A 103 -4.36 5.01 5.13
N ALA A 104 -3.76 4.41 6.17
CA ALA A 104 -3.06 5.17 7.21
C ALA A 104 -1.76 5.91 6.81
N SER A 105 -0.76 5.25 6.20
CA SER A 105 0.58 5.86 6.02
C SER A 105 0.91 6.29 4.60
N GLY A 106 0.52 5.50 3.60
CA GLY A 106 0.87 5.77 2.20
C GLY A 106 0.26 7.07 1.67
N LEU A 107 -1.00 7.35 2.01
CA LEU A 107 -1.69 8.54 1.53
C LEU A 107 -1.13 9.83 2.13
N LEU A 108 -0.69 9.85 3.39
CA LEU A 108 -0.13 11.07 3.98
C LEU A 108 1.18 11.49 3.31
N TYR A 109 2.02 10.52 2.95
CA TYR A 109 3.26 10.77 2.22
C TYR A 109 2.98 11.15 0.75
N TRP A 110 2.19 10.32 0.05
CA TRP A 110 1.95 10.52 -1.38
C TRP A 110 0.98 11.66 -1.70
N ALA A 111 0.10 12.08 -0.80
CA ALA A 111 -0.79 13.22 -1.03
C ALA A 111 -0.05 14.56 -1.20
N THR A 112 1.14 14.71 -0.60
CA THR A 112 1.99 15.88 -0.80
C THR A 112 3.06 15.62 -1.85
N ALA A 113 3.62 14.42 -1.89
CA ALA A 113 4.68 14.08 -2.83
C ALA A 113 4.19 14.00 -4.29
N GLU A 114 3.03 13.40 -4.54
CA GLU A 114 2.50 13.21 -5.90
C GLU A 114 2.28 14.53 -6.64
N PRO A 115 1.60 15.56 -6.07
CA PRO A 115 1.43 16.83 -6.76
C PRO A 115 2.75 17.53 -7.08
N ILE A 116 3.71 17.51 -6.14
CA ILE A 116 5.02 18.15 -6.33
C ILE A 116 5.79 17.47 -7.47
N LEU A 117 5.80 16.14 -7.49
CA LEU A 117 6.47 15.36 -8.54
C LEU A 117 5.82 15.58 -9.91
N HIS A 118 4.49 15.62 -9.98
CA HIS A 118 3.78 15.90 -11.22
C HIS A 118 3.96 17.34 -11.69
N GLN A 119 4.16 18.30 -10.80
CA GLN A 119 4.48 19.68 -11.18
C GLN A 119 5.89 19.82 -11.79
N GLN A 120 6.87 19.09 -11.26
CA GLN A 120 8.25 19.18 -11.72
C GLN A 120 8.47 18.55 -13.12
N GLY A 121 7.69 17.54 -13.48
CA GLY A 121 7.79 16.84 -14.77
C GLY A 121 6.71 17.21 -15.79
N ASN A 122 6.01 18.34 -15.63
CA ASN A 122 4.87 18.69 -16.48
C ASN A 122 5.31 19.44 -17.77
N PRO A 123 5.22 18.80 -18.96
CA PRO A 123 5.58 19.45 -20.23
C PRO A 123 4.70 20.65 -20.57
N PHE A 124 3.48 20.75 -20.02
CA PHE A 124 2.61 21.92 -20.18
C PHE A 124 3.07 23.13 -19.37
N LEU A 125 3.80 22.94 -18.26
CA LEU A 125 4.37 24.04 -17.46
C LEU A 125 5.71 24.52 -18.03
N GLU A 126 6.48 23.63 -18.67
CA GLU A 126 7.69 24.00 -19.42
C GLU A 126 7.35 24.82 -20.68
N GLN A 127 6.30 24.45 -21.41
CA GLN A 127 5.83 25.17 -22.60
C GLN A 127 5.17 26.52 -22.29
N ALA A 128 4.58 26.68 -21.11
CA ALA A 128 3.92 27.92 -20.68
C ALA A 128 4.89 29.04 -20.25
N GLY A 129 6.21 28.84 -20.35
CA GLY A 129 7.20 29.86 -20.04
C GLY A 129 7.21 30.23 -18.56
N GLY A 130 7.63 29.29 -17.70
CA GLY A 130 8.02 29.59 -16.33
C GLY A 130 6.85 29.75 -15.36
N ALA A 131 6.26 28.62 -14.96
CA ALA A 131 5.53 28.54 -13.69
C ALA A 131 6.45 28.63 -12.45
N SER A 132 7.69 29.10 -12.61
CA SER A 132 8.68 29.23 -11.53
C SER A 132 8.58 30.55 -10.76
N ASP A 133 7.89 31.58 -11.26
CA ASP A 133 7.72 32.85 -10.54
C ASP A 133 6.37 32.95 -9.82
N ALA A 134 5.25 32.64 -10.47
CA ALA A 134 3.93 32.76 -9.85
C ALA A 134 3.71 31.80 -8.66
N ALA A 135 4.26 30.57 -8.74
CA ALA A 135 4.17 29.60 -7.65
C ALA A 135 5.06 29.95 -6.44
N ARG A 136 6.17 30.66 -6.66
CA ARG A 136 7.07 31.12 -5.58
C ARG A 136 6.45 32.28 -4.79
N THR A 137 5.69 33.16 -5.43
CA THR A 137 5.06 34.31 -4.76
C THR A 137 3.85 33.92 -3.91
N THR A 138 3.10 32.88 -4.29
CA THR A 138 1.94 32.41 -3.49
C THR A 138 2.36 31.67 -2.21
N VAL A 139 3.47 30.92 -2.23
CA VAL A 139 3.99 30.23 -1.02
C VAL A 139 4.66 31.21 -0.04
N MET A 140 5.29 32.28 -0.53
CA MET A 140 5.91 33.33 0.30
C MET A 140 4.92 34.39 0.81
N GLY A 141 3.66 34.38 0.37
CA GLY A 141 2.61 35.34 0.76
C GLY A 141 1.67 34.85 1.86
N VAL A 142 1.88 33.64 2.41
CA VAL A 142 1.09 33.05 3.51
C VAL A 142 1.97 32.92 4.77
N ALA A 143 2.73 33.98 5.08
CA ALA A 143 3.46 34.14 6.35
C ALA A 143 3.17 35.53 6.92
#